data_AF-A0A915AR49-F1
#
_entry.id   AF-A0A915AR49-F1
#
_cell.length_a   1.000
_cell.length_b   1.000
_cell.length_c   1.000
_cell.angle_alpha   90.00
_cell.angle_beta   90.00
_cell.angle_gamma   90.00
#
_symmetry.space_group_name_H-M   'P 1'
#
loop_
_entity.id
_entity.type
_entity.pdbx_description
1 polymer ?
#
loop_
_entity_poly.entity_id
_entity_poly.type
_entity_poly.pdbx_seq_one_letter_code
_entity_poly.pdbx_strand_id
1 'polypeptide(L)'
;VVSTSSLVFLIALHLIDEANGQLDYEHLPFSDESFQRFTENMDKLDVIQSKIFGIKHPSAKQMIVPGNGTTHHVRRPEELPYLFQGDMILTDQQMAAVIEYAEEQLEELQRKSEDSIIPKQRTMTADLSLRWKKFPIPFILQYGVDANAILAGIRLWEENTCLTFKQVTTTANQGSMLRFIKGNGCYSSVGRISNGPQDISIGYGCTMAGIVAHEIGHALG
;
A
#
# COMPACT_ATOMS: atom_id res chain seq x y z
N VAL A 1 2.74 13.03 7.59
CA VAL A 1 4.02 13.08 8.34
C VAL A 1 4.38 11.64 8.68
N VAL A 2 5.21 10.99 7.86
CA VAL A 2 5.61 9.60 8.09
C VAL A 2 7.00 9.62 8.71
N SER A 3 7.03 9.30 10.01
CA SER A 3 8.21 9.33 10.87
C SER A 3 9.19 8.20 10.52
N THR A 4 10.42 8.31 11.02
CA THR A 4 11.51 7.31 10.97
C THR A 4 11.10 5.86 11.28
N SER A 5 9.94 5.65 11.90
CA SER A 5 9.37 4.34 12.21
C SER A 5 8.92 3.51 11.00
N SER A 6 8.63 4.11 9.84
CA SER A 6 8.09 3.34 8.71
C SER A 6 9.13 2.54 7.91
N LEU A 7 10.42 2.83 8.05
CA LEU A 7 11.49 1.98 7.47
C LEU A 7 11.81 0.77 8.35
N VAL A 8 11.62 0.86 9.67
CA VAL A 8 11.81 -0.27 10.59
C VAL A 8 10.69 -1.31 10.42
N PHE A 9 9.53 -0.89 9.92
CA PHE A 9 8.36 -1.75 9.72
C PHE A 9 8.50 -2.77 8.57
N LEU A 10 9.30 -2.47 7.53
CA LEU A 10 9.55 -3.41 6.43
C LEU A 10 10.22 -4.72 6.90
N ILE A 11 11.05 -4.62 7.95
CA ILE A 11 11.82 -5.75 8.48
C ILE A 11 11.03 -6.56 9.51
N ALA A 12 10.14 -5.93 10.26
CA ALA A 12 9.51 -6.55 11.43
C ALA A 12 8.43 -7.60 11.11
N LEU A 13 7.93 -7.65 9.87
CA LEU A 13 6.96 -8.66 9.43
C LEU A 13 7.59 -9.99 8.97
N HIS A 14 8.92 -10.10 8.97
CA HIS A 14 9.65 -11.13 8.21
C HIS A 14 10.19 -12.33 9.00
N LEU A 15 9.65 -12.62 10.18
CA LEU A 15 10.03 -13.82 10.93
C LEU A 15 8.78 -14.65 11.24
N ILE A 16 8.58 -15.77 10.55
CA ILE A 16 8.22 -17.09 11.09
C ILE A 16 7.94 -18.13 9.96
N ASP A 17 8.62 -19.26 10.15
CA ASP A 17 8.59 -20.67 9.68
C ASP A 17 7.59 -21.26 8.66
N GLU A 18 8.07 -22.35 8.05
CA GLU A 18 7.54 -23.17 6.95
C GLU A 18 6.24 -23.95 7.25
N ALA A 19 5.28 -23.98 6.30
CA ALA A 19 4.52 -25.18 5.89
C ALA A 19 3.50 -24.89 4.77
N ASN A 20 3.33 -25.88 3.87
CA ASN A 20 2.59 -25.90 2.60
C ASN A 20 1.12 -25.42 2.60
N GLY A 21 0.74 -24.77 1.49
CA GLY A 21 -0.61 -24.29 1.19
C GLY A 21 -0.62 -23.39 -0.05
N GLN A 22 -1.77 -23.32 -0.73
CA GLN A 22 -1.93 -22.72 -2.06
C GLN A 22 -2.52 -21.32 -1.94
N LEU A 23 -1.94 -20.34 -2.67
CA LEU A 23 -2.46 -18.97 -2.77
C LEU A 23 -3.85 -18.99 -3.43
N ASP A 24 -4.80 -18.28 -2.83
CA ASP A 24 -6.07 -17.94 -3.48
C ASP A 24 -5.83 -16.77 -4.45
N TYR A 25 -5.44 -17.10 -5.67
CA TYR A 25 -5.19 -16.16 -6.77
C TYR A 25 -6.45 -15.42 -7.24
N GLU A 26 -7.64 -15.82 -6.80
CA GLU A 26 -8.91 -15.29 -7.29
C GLU A 26 -9.19 -13.85 -6.78
N HIS A 27 -8.43 -13.36 -5.78
CA HIS A 27 -8.70 -12.10 -5.08
C HIS A 27 -7.49 -11.14 -5.01
N LEU A 28 -6.45 -11.32 -5.83
CA LEU A 28 -5.32 -10.39 -5.88
C LEU A 28 -5.72 -9.06 -6.56
N PRO A 29 -5.16 -7.91 -6.14
CA PRO A 29 -5.46 -6.62 -6.75
C PRO A 29 -4.76 -6.39 -8.10
N PHE A 30 -4.16 -7.43 -8.68
CA PHE A 30 -3.30 -7.37 -9.86
C PHE A 30 -3.67 -8.46 -10.86
N SER A 31 -3.31 -8.25 -12.13
CA SER A 31 -3.12 -9.38 -13.04
C SER A 31 -1.86 -10.16 -12.66
N ASP A 32 -1.76 -11.43 -13.02
CA ASP A 32 -0.60 -12.29 -12.71
C ASP A 32 0.74 -11.66 -13.11
N GLU A 33 0.81 -11.07 -14.31
CA GLU A 33 2.02 -10.40 -14.80
C GLU A 33 2.39 -9.17 -13.97
N SER A 34 1.39 -8.37 -13.58
CA SER A 34 1.61 -7.17 -12.76
C SER A 34 1.98 -7.53 -11.33
N PHE A 35 1.39 -8.61 -10.79
CA PHE A 35 1.74 -9.17 -9.49
C PHE A 35 3.20 -9.64 -9.47
N GLN A 36 3.63 -10.35 -10.51
CA GLN A 36 5.01 -10.82 -10.61
C GLN A 36 6.00 -9.65 -10.67
N ARG A 37 5.78 -8.65 -11.54
CA ARG A 37 6.65 -7.47 -11.60
C ARG A 37 6.70 -6.71 -10.27
N PHE A 38 5.54 -6.55 -9.62
CA PHE A 38 5.46 -5.87 -8.32
C PHE A 38 6.26 -6.60 -7.25
N THR A 39 6.07 -7.91 -7.12
CA THR A 39 6.76 -8.73 -6.11
C THR A 39 8.26 -8.84 -6.37
N GLU A 40 8.70 -8.92 -7.64
CA GLU A 40 10.11 -8.85 -8.01
C GLU A 40 10.76 -7.52 -7.62
N ASN A 41 10.03 -6.40 -7.74
CA ASN A 41 10.55 -5.10 -7.31
C ASN A 41 10.54 -4.93 -5.79
N MET A 42 9.55 -5.50 -5.09
CA MET A 42 9.56 -5.58 -3.63
C MET A 42 10.77 -6.36 -3.12
N ASP A 43 11.08 -7.53 -3.71
CA ASP A 43 12.26 -8.33 -3.33
C ASP A 43 13.57 -7.56 -3.55
N LYS A 44 13.70 -6.84 -4.68
CA LYS A 44 14.86 -5.94 -4.89
C LYS A 44 14.98 -4.89 -3.79
N LEU A 45 13.86 -4.27 -3.41
CA LEU A 45 13.84 -3.26 -2.37
C LEU A 45 14.24 -3.85 -1.02
N ASP A 46 13.71 -5.01 -0.66
CA ASP A 46 14.04 -5.71 0.57
C ASP A 46 15.53 -6.07 0.62
N VAL A 47 16.12 -6.50 -0.50
CA VAL A 47 17.58 -6.76 -0.60
C VAL A 47 18.37 -5.49 -0.31
N ILE A 48 18.01 -4.36 -0.90
CA ILE A 48 18.71 -3.08 -0.67
C ILE A 48 18.58 -2.65 0.79
N GLN A 49 17.37 -2.68 1.34
CA GLN A 49 17.10 -2.32 2.72
C GLN A 49 17.84 -3.22 3.70
N SER A 50 17.93 -4.53 3.41
CA SER A 50 18.66 -5.45 4.28
C SER A 50 20.14 -5.08 4.43
N LYS A 51 20.76 -4.58 3.35
CA LYS A 51 22.14 -4.07 3.35
C LYS A 51 22.25 -2.75 4.13
N ILE A 52 21.28 -1.84 3.97
CA ILE A 52 21.22 -0.56 4.70
C ILE A 52 21.14 -0.80 6.21
N PHE A 53 20.32 -1.76 6.65
CA PHE A 53 20.07 -2.04 8.06
C PHE A 53 20.98 -3.10 8.68
N GLY A 54 21.85 -3.74 7.88
CA GLY A 54 22.74 -4.81 8.35
C GLY A 54 22.00 -6.06 8.83
N ILE A 55 20.80 -6.30 8.32
CA ILE A 55 19.99 -7.48 8.64
C ILE A 55 20.12 -8.54 7.54
N LYS A 56 19.82 -9.81 7.87
CA LYS A 56 19.78 -10.86 6.85
C LYS A 56 18.51 -10.72 6.02
N HIS A 57 18.66 -10.70 4.70
CA HIS A 57 17.53 -10.81 3.78
C HIS A 57 16.90 -12.21 3.92
N PRO A 58 15.60 -12.33 4.23
CA PRO A 58 14.89 -13.60 4.12
C PRO A 58 14.95 -14.05 2.66
N SER A 59 15.27 -15.31 2.36
CA SER A 59 15.25 -15.75 0.95
C SER A 59 13.83 -15.59 0.39
N ALA A 60 13.68 -15.05 -0.83
CA ALA A 60 12.39 -14.85 -1.53
C ALA A 60 11.44 -16.08 -1.49
N LYS A 61 11.99 -17.29 -1.37
CA LYS A 61 11.23 -18.54 -1.18
C LYS A 61 10.46 -18.66 0.13
N GLN A 62 10.80 -17.89 1.17
CA GLN A 62 10.09 -17.88 2.46
C GLN A 62 8.94 -16.85 2.51
N MET A 63 8.95 -15.84 1.63
CA MET A 63 7.89 -14.81 1.59
C MET A 63 6.58 -15.33 0.98
N ILE A 64 6.61 -16.48 0.30
CA ILE A 64 5.45 -17.09 -0.36
C ILE A 64 5.29 -18.55 0.09
N VAL A 65 4.87 -18.76 1.34
CA VAL A 65 4.29 -20.04 1.76
C VAL A 65 3.03 -19.78 2.58
N PRO A 66 1.82 -20.01 2.04
CA PRO A 66 0.58 -20.14 2.81
C PRO A 66 0.54 -21.49 3.52
N GLY A 67 0.01 -21.61 4.76
CA GLY A 67 -0.27 -22.92 5.36
C GLY A 67 -0.68 -22.96 6.85
N ASN A 68 -2.00 -22.99 7.05
CA ASN A 68 -2.88 -23.30 8.21
C ASN A 68 -2.37 -23.63 9.64
N GLY A 69 -2.94 -22.94 10.63
CA GLY A 69 -3.68 -23.65 11.67
C GLY A 69 -2.97 -24.03 12.98
N THR A 70 -2.15 -23.18 13.57
CA THR A 70 -2.05 -23.03 15.04
C THR A 70 -1.68 -21.58 15.39
N THR A 71 -2.14 -21.09 16.53
CA THR A 71 -2.29 -19.68 16.92
C THR A 71 -0.99 -18.84 16.99
N HIS A 72 -1.15 -17.55 16.62
CA HIS A 72 -0.27 -16.35 16.77
C HIS A 72 0.69 -16.09 15.59
N HIS A 73 0.62 -14.98 14.84
CA HIS A 73 0.18 -13.61 15.14
C HIS A 73 -0.99 -13.15 14.27
N VAL A 74 -1.85 -12.29 14.84
CA VAL A 74 -2.85 -11.52 14.11
C VAL A 74 -2.15 -10.81 12.95
N ARG A 75 -2.26 -11.28 11.71
CA ARG A 75 -2.00 -10.42 10.56
C ARG A 75 -3.14 -9.43 10.58
N ARG A 76 -2.86 -8.22 11.04
CA ARG A 76 -3.85 -7.16 10.98
C ARG A 76 -4.22 -6.98 9.50
N PRO A 77 -5.49 -6.77 9.16
CA PRO A 77 -5.90 -6.73 7.75
C PRO A 77 -5.17 -5.62 6.95
N GLU A 78 -4.58 -4.64 7.64
CA GLU A 78 -3.69 -3.60 7.12
C GLU A 78 -2.19 -4.01 6.95
N GLU A 79 -1.82 -5.28 7.18
CA GLU A 79 -0.43 -5.77 7.13
C GLU A 79 -0.26 -6.92 6.12
N LEU A 80 -0.60 -6.67 4.85
CA LEU A 80 -0.44 -7.63 3.77
C LEU A 80 1.02 -7.73 3.33
N PRO A 81 1.69 -8.89 3.48
CA PRO A 81 3.14 -9.01 3.31
C PRO A 81 3.61 -8.82 1.86
N TYR A 82 2.69 -8.87 0.90
CA TYR A 82 2.98 -8.71 -0.53
C TYR A 82 2.68 -7.29 -1.03
N LEU A 83 2.29 -6.36 -0.15
CA LEU A 83 2.07 -4.94 -0.47
C LEU A 83 3.15 -4.07 0.17
N PHE A 84 3.40 -2.91 -0.42
CA PHE A 84 4.37 -1.98 0.14
C PHE A 84 3.84 -1.43 1.48
N GLN A 85 4.65 -1.53 2.53
CA GLN A 85 4.28 -1.21 3.93
C GLN A 85 3.02 -1.92 4.48
N GLY A 86 2.54 -2.97 3.80
CA GLY A 86 1.38 -3.75 4.23
C GLY A 86 0.06 -3.39 3.57
N ASP A 87 -0.08 -2.19 3.02
CA ASP A 87 -1.39 -1.64 2.61
C ASP A 87 -1.33 -0.76 1.34
N MET A 88 -0.16 -0.58 0.73
CA MET A 88 -0.01 0.25 -0.46
C MET A 88 0.31 -0.54 -1.72
N ILE A 89 -0.44 -0.24 -2.77
CA ILE A 89 -0.15 -0.65 -4.14
C ILE A 89 0.54 0.50 -4.87
N LEU A 90 1.81 0.32 -5.21
CA LEU A 90 2.58 1.30 -5.97
C LEU A 90 2.55 1.00 -7.46
N THR A 91 2.51 2.05 -8.27
CA THR A 91 2.78 1.94 -9.72
C THR A 91 4.25 1.60 -9.97
N ASP A 92 4.56 1.06 -11.14
CA ASP A 92 5.94 0.74 -11.54
C ASP A 92 6.87 1.96 -11.41
N GLN A 93 6.38 3.16 -11.73
CA GLN A 93 7.14 4.40 -11.60
C GLN A 93 7.38 4.79 -10.13
N GLN A 94 6.36 4.66 -9.27
CA GLN A 94 6.51 4.91 -7.83
C GLN A 94 7.49 3.92 -7.20
N MET A 95 7.39 2.64 -7.57
CA MET A 95 8.30 1.61 -7.08
C MET A 95 9.73 1.86 -7.55
N ALA A 96 9.94 2.21 -8.81
CA ALA A 96 11.27 2.56 -9.33
C ALA A 96 11.89 3.73 -8.55
N ALA A 97 11.11 4.79 -8.26
CA ALA A 97 11.60 5.93 -7.48
C ALA A 97 11.96 5.54 -6.04
N VAL A 98 11.21 4.63 -5.42
CA VAL A 98 11.53 4.10 -4.08
C VAL A 98 12.81 3.29 -4.10
N ILE A 99 13.00 2.44 -5.11
CA ILE A 99 14.22 1.63 -5.29
C ILE A 99 15.42 2.55 -5.53
N GLU A 100 15.33 3.48 -6.48
CA GLU A 100 16.40 4.45 -6.79
C GLU A 100 16.83 5.22 -5.54
N TYR A 101 15.86 5.71 -4.75
CA TYR A 101 16.17 6.37 -3.48
C TYR A 101 16.89 5.45 -2.49
N ALA A 102 16.47 4.18 -2.38
CA ALA A 102 17.13 3.23 -1.49
C ALA A 102 18.56 2.90 -1.96
N GLU A 103 18.79 2.78 -3.27
CA GLU A 103 20.12 2.60 -3.85
C GLU A 103 21.03 3.79 -3.55
N GLU A 104 20.56 5.02 -3.75
CA GLU A 104 21.31 6.23 -3.39
C GLU A 104 21.72 6.24 -1.91
N GLN A 105 20.81 5.85 -1.00
CA GLN A 105 21.12 5.77 0.43
C GLN A 105 22.18 4.70 0.73
N LEU A 106 22.11 3.54 0.08
CA LEU A 106 23.11 2.51 0.23
C LEU A 106 24.49 2.97 -0.28
N GLU A 107 24.54 3.64 -1.42
CA GLU A 107 25.77 4.22 -1.97
C GLU A 107 26.35 5.33 -1.08
N GLU A 108 25.50 6.18 -0.48
CA GLU A 108 25.91 7.18 0.50
C GLU A 108 26.53 6.53 1.75
N LEU A 109 25.95 5.43 2.25
CA LEU A 109 26.50 4.66 3.39
C LEU A 109 27.83 3.97 3.05
N GLN A 110 27.99 3.46 1.82
CA GLN A 110 29.23 2.82 1.38
C GLN A 110 30.38 3.82 1.17
N ARG A 111 30.07 5.09 0.84
CA ARG A 111 31.07 6.13 0.55
C ARG A 111 31.60 6.87 1.78
N LYS A 112 30.89 6.88 2.92
CA LYS A 112 31.26 7.71 4.09
C LYS A 112 31.54 6.90 5.35
N SER A 113 32.83 6.77 5.67
CA SER A 113 33.31 6.70 7.05
C SER A 113 33.08 8.06 7.74
N GLU A 114 32.49 8.06 8.94
CA GLU A 114 32.42 9.14 9.94
C GLU A 114 32.21 10.59 9.42
N ASP A 115 30.95 10.98 9.18
CA ASP A 115 30.26 12.08 9.89
C ASP A 115 28.98 12.56 9.17
N SER A 116 27.93 12.76 9.98
CA SER A 116 26.65 13.46 9.71
C SER A 116 25.72 12.92 8.61
N ILE A 117 24.72 12.12 9.04
CA ILE A 117 23.52 11.80 8.26
C ILE A 117 22.59 13.04 8.28
N ILE A 118 22.49 13.79 7.19
CA ILE A 118 21.36 14.71 6.99
C ILE A 118 20.24 13.87 6.36
N PRO A 119 19.11 13.63 7.04
CA PRO A 119 18.01 12.88 6.44
C PRO A 119 17.43 13.70 5.27
N LYS A 120 17.66 13.27 4.02
CA LYS A 120 16.84 13.74 2.90
C LYS A 120 15.38 13.40 3.21
N GLN A 121 14.50 14.38 3.06
CA GLN A 121 13.12 14.34 3.52
C GLN A 121 12.35 13.17 2.90
N ARG A 122 11.79 12.30 3.75
CA ARG A 122 11.11 11.04 3.41
C ARG A 122 9.67 11.29 2.96
N THR A 123 9.47 11.58 1.68
CA THR A 123 8.11 11.67 1.11
C THR A 123 8.04 10.79 -0.14
N MET A 124 7.14 9.81 -0.14
CA MET A 124 7.04 8.84 -1.24
C MET A 124 6.67 9.46 -2.59
N THR A 125 5.91 10.55 -2.60
CA THR A 125 5.70 11.31 -3.83
C THR A 125 5.45 12.77 -3.49
N ALA A 126 6.30 13.67 -3.99
CA ALA A 126 5.98 15.09 -4.12
C ALA A 126 5.29 15.39 -5.46
N ASP A 127 4.93 14.34 -6.23
CA ASP A 127 4.40 14.51 -7.58
C ASP A 127 2.95 15.02 -7.52
N LEU A 128 2.82 16.33 -7.70
CA LEU A 128 1.55 17.03 -7.78
C LEU A 128 0.66 16.54 -8.94
N SER A 129 1.20 15.79 -9.90
CA SER A 129 0.43 15.18 -11.00
C SER A 129 -0.54 14.10 -10.52
N LEU A 130 -0.17 13.40 -9.44
CA LEU A 130 -0.94 12.31 -8.83
C LEU A 130 -2.03 12.83 -7.88
N ARG A 131 -2.16 14.13 -7.66
CA ARG A 131 -3.22 14.67 -6.80
C ARG A 131 -4.57 14.69 -7.52
N TRP A 132 -5.64 14.61 -6.72
CA TRP A 132 -6.99 14.90 -7.17
C TRP A 132 -7.15 16.40 -7.42
N LYS A 133 -7.46 16.77 -8.67
CA LYS A 133 -7.58 18.18 -9.11
C LYS A 133 -9.02 18.63 -9.32
N LYS A 134 -9.96 17.70 -9.34
CA LYS A 134 -11.38 17.95 -9.59
C LYS A 134 -12.19 17.39 -8.45
N PHE A 135 -13.07 18.22 -7.92
CA PHE A 135 -14.00 17.90 -6.84
C PHE A 135 -15.44 18.11 -7.31
N PRO A 136 -16.41 17.34 -6.81
CA PRO A 136 -16.24 16.24 -5.85
C PRO A 136 -15.55 15.01 -6.48
N ILE A 137 -14.79 14.25 -5.68
CA ILE A 137 -14.19 12.98 -6.11
C ILE A 137 -15.31 11.95 -6.30
N PRO A 138 -15.52 11.40 -7.50
CA PRO A 138 -16.53 10.39 -7.73
C PRO A 138 -16.14 9.08 -7.04
N PHE A 139 -17.10 8.41 -6.41
CA PHE A 139 -16.90 7.07 -5.86
C PHE A 139 -18.08 6.14 -6.12
N ILE A 140 -17.81 4.84 -6.18
CA ILE A 140 -18.83 3.78 -6.30
C ILE A 140 -18.57 2.68 -5.28
N LEU A 141 -19.64 2.08 -4.78
CA LEU A 141 -19.60 0.96 -3.84
C LEU A 141 -19.91 -0.33 -4.59
N GLN A 142 -18.99 -1.30 -4.57
CA GLN A 142 -19.26 -2.64 -5.11
C GLN A 142 -20.11 -3.46 -4.15
N TYR A 143 -20.68 -4.55 -4.67
CA TYR A 143 -21.46 -5.47 -3.85
C TYR A 143 -20.62 -6.05 -2.69
N GLY A 144 -21.23 -6.14 -1.51
CA GLY A 144 -20.66 -6.80 -0.33
C GLY A 144 -19.82 -5.93 0.60
N VAL A 145 -19.51 -4.68 0.22
CA VAL A 145 -18.83 -3.71 1.09
C VAL A 145 -19.76 -3.16 2.18
N ASP A 146 -19.18 -2.71 3.29
CA ASP A 146 -19.92 -2.00 4.33
C ASP A 146 -20.06 -0.51 3.96
N ALA A 147 -21.23 -0.17 3.39
CA ALA A 147 -21.52 1.20 2.96
C ALA A 147 -21.47 2.21 4.13
N ASN A 148 -21.91 1.82 5.33
CA ASN A 148 -21.95 2.73 6.48
C ASN A 148 -20.54 3.07 6.95
N ALA A 149 -19.66 2.07 7.03
CA ALA A 149 -18.25 2.27 7.35
C ALA A 149 -17.56 3.18 6.33
N ILE A 150 -17.81 2.95 5.03
CA ILE A 150 -17.22 3.74 3.95
C ILE A 150 -17.68 5.20 4.03
N LEU A 151 -18.99 5.43 4.18
CA LEU A 151 -19.54 6.78 4.31
C LEU A 151 -19.04 7.50 5.59
N ALA A 152 -18.83 6.76 6.69
CA ALA A 152 -18.24 7.31 7.89
C ALA A 152 -16.78 7.75 7.68
N GLY A 153 -15.96 6.95 6.98
CA GLY A 153 -14.59 7.34 6.63
C GLY A 153 -14.52 8.53 5.68
N ILE A 154 -15.40 8.59 4.67
CA ILE A 154 -15.55 9.75 3.78
C ILE A 154 -15.90 11.00 4.58
N ARG A 155 -16.86 10.90 5.51
CA ARG A 155 -17.29 12.02 6.35
C ARG A 155 -16.14 12.59 7.19
N LEU A 156 -15.24 11.76 7.69
CA LEU A 156 -14.06 12.25 8.42
C LEU A 156 -13.20 13.19 7.55
N TRP A 157 -13.05 12.92 6.26
CA TRP A 157 -12.36 13.80 5.34
C TRP A 157 -13.16 15.08 5.03
N GLU A 158 -14.45 14.96 4.75
CA GLU A 158 -15.31 16.12 4.41
C GLU A 158 -15.51 17.09 5.59
N GLU A 159 -15.53 16.60 6.82
CA GLU A 159 -15.70 17.44 8.03
C GLU A 159 -14.41 18.17 8.43
N ASN A 160 -13.24 17.65 8.06
CA ASN A 160 -11.94 18.16 8.52
C ASN A 160 -11.10 18.80 7.41
N THR A 161 -11.57 18.76 6.15
CA THR A 161 -10.85 19.30 4.99
C THR A 161 -11.79 19.96 4.00
N CYS A 162 -11.26 20.51 2.89
CA CYS A 162 -12.07 21.00 1.77
C CYS A 162 -12.39 19.94 0.72
N LEU A 163 -12.02 18.68 0.95
CA LEU A 163 -12.32 17.58 0.05
C LEU A 163 -13.82 17.29 0.06
N THR A 164 -14.37 16.94 -1.09
CA THR A 164 -15.77 16.54 -1.24
C THR A 164 -15.85 15.31 -2.11
N PHE A 165 -16.83 14.45 -1.85
CA PHE A 165 -17.03 13.18 -2.52
C PHE A 165 -18.44 13.07 -3.08
N LYS A 166 -18.60 12.34 -4.19
CA LYS A 166 -19.90 12.13 -4.82
C LYS A 166 -20.08 10.67 -5.18
N GLN A 167 -21.08 10.04 -4.58
CA GLN A 167 -21.46 8.69 -4.95
C GLN A 167 -22.06 8.68 -6.36
N VAL A 168 -21.61 7.74 -7.19
CA VAL A 168 -22.14 7.49 -8.53
C VAL A 168 -22.65 6.06 -8.61
N THR A 169 -23.55 5.81 -9.57
CA THR A 169 -24.16 4.49 -9.79
C THR A 169 -23.53 3.70 -10.93
N THR A 170 -22.64 4.33 -11.70
CA THR A 170 -21.94 3.72 -12.84
C THR A 170 -20.53 4.29 -12.97
N THR A 171 -19.62 3.48 -13.49
CA THR A 171 -18.26 3.90 -13.85
C THR A 171 -18.20 4.58 -15.22
N ALA A 172 -19.26 4.46 -16.03
CA ALA A 172 -19.32 5.03 -17.37
C ALA A 172 -19.18 6.56 -17.31
N ASN A 173 -18.28 7.10 -18.15
CA ASN A 173 -18.01 8.53 -18.31
C ASN A 173 -17.52 9.27 -17.04
N GLN A 174 -17.07 8.57 -16.01
CA GLN A 174 -16.52 9.22 -14.79
C GLN A 174 -15.04 9.57 -14.90
N GLY A 175 -14.27 8.84 -15.70
CA GLY A 175 -12.81 8.98 -15.75
C GLY A 175 -12.14 8.41 -14.49
N SER A 176 -11.24 9.18 -13.88
CA SER A 176 -10.63 8.82 -12.57
C SER A 176 -11.69 8.85 -11.46
N MET A 177 -11.82 7.75 -10.73
CA MET A 177 -12.77 7.64 -9.61
C MET A 177 -12.31 6.60 -8.59
N LEU A 178 -12.91 6.61 -7.40
CA LEU A 178 -12.70 5.59 -6.37
C LEU A 178 -13.73 4.46 -6.52
N ARG A 179 -13.29 3.21 -6.46
CA ARG A 179 -14.17 2.03 -6.43
C ARG A 179 -13.86 1.25 -5.15
N PHE A 180 -14.81 1.28 -4.21
CA PHE A 180 -14.67 0.51 -2.98
C PHE A 180 -15.05 -0.94 -3.25
N ILE A 181 -14.15 -1.87 -2.91
CA ILE A 181 -14.31 -3.31 -3.10
C ILE A 181 -14.17 -4.04 -1.79
N LYS A 182 -14.70 -5.27 -1.73
CA LYS A 182 -14.47 -6.19 -0.62
C LYS A 182 -13.33 -7.15 -0.97
N GLY A 183 -12.09 -6.65 -0.91
CA GLY A 183 -10.90 -7.47 -1.13
C GLY A 183 -10.43 -8.21 0.13
N ASN A 184 -9.27 -8.85 0.01
CA ASN A 184 -8.62 -9.54 1.13
C ASN A 184 -7.65 -8.58 1.85
N GLY A 185 -8.11 -7.95 2.93
CA GLY A 185 -7.36 -6.95 3.70
C GLY A 185 -7.75 -5.51 3.38
N CYS A 186 -7.01 -4.56 3.97
CA CYS A 186 -7.18 -3.12 3.80
C CYS A 186 -6.01 -2.60 2.95
N TYR A 187 -6.31 -2.00 1.81
CA TYR A 187 -5.27 -1.43 0.95
C TYR A 187 -5.83 -0.45 -0.08
N SER A 188 -4.94 0.39 -0.59
CA SER A 188 -5.20 1.30 -1.71
C SER A 188 -3.95 1.56 -2.53
N SER A 189 -4.14 2.04 -3.75
CA SER A 189 -3.06 2.74 -4.45
C SER A 189 -2.77 4.10 -3.84
N VAL A 190 -1.54 4.60 -4.04
CA VAL A 190 -1.11 5.92 -3.54
C VAL A 190 -1.35 7.00 -4.59
N GLY A 191 -2.22 7.97 -4.26
CA GLY A 191 -2.63 9.05 -5.14
C GLY A 191 -3.66 8.65 -6.21
N ARG A 192 -3.99 9.61 -7.06
CA ARG A 192 -4.95 9.46 -8.16
C ARG A 192 -4.33 8.70 -9.33
N ILE A 193 -4.92 7.55 -9.64
CA ILE A 193 -4.65 6.81 -10.88
C ILE A 193 -5.50 7.40 -12.02
N SER A 194 -4.87 7.66 -13.16
CA SER A 194 -5.56 8.22 -14.33
C SER A 194 -6.30 7.13 -15.12
N ASN A 195 -7.34 7.54 -15.84
CA ASN A 195 -8.03 6.73 -16.86
C ASN A 195 -8.89 5.56 -16.36
N GLY A 196 -9.46 5.64 -15.16
CA GLY A 196 -10.47 4.69 -14.72
C GLY A 196 -10.73 4.67 -13.22
N PRO A 197 -11.60 3.75 -12.76
CA PRO A 197 -11.74 3.47 -11.34
C PRO A 197 -10.44 2.88 -10.77
N GLN A 198 -10.01 3.38 -9.62
CA GLN A 198 -8.98 2.75 -8.79
C GLN A 198 -9.62 2.09 -7.57
N ASP A 199 -9.12 0.92 -7.20
CA ASP A 199 -9.69 0.14 -6.11
C ASP A 199 -9.19 0.59 -4.74
N ILE A 200 -10.12 0.63 -3.79
CA ILE A 200 -9.84 0.70 -2.36
C ILE A 200 -10.48 -0.53 -1.73
N SER A 201 -9.65 -1.40 -1.13
CA SER A 201 -10.14 -2.60 -0.46
C SER A 201 -10.53 -2.29 0.98
N ILE A 202 -11.81 -2.49 1.28
CA ILE A 202 -12.33 -2.50 2.65
C ILE A 202 -12.81 -3.93 2.93
N GLY A 203 -11.85 -4.80 3.27
CA GLY A 203 -12.06 -6.21 3.56
C GLY A 203 -12.62 -6.48 4.96
N TYR A 204 -12.60 -7.75 5.36
CA TYR A 204 -12.98 -8.15 6.72
C TYR A 204 -12.03 -7.53 7.76
N GLY A 205 -12.59 -6.89 8.79
CA GLY A 205 -11.82 -6.19 9.83
C GLY A 205 -11.42 -4.75 9.49
N CYS A 206 -11.71 -4.26 8.27
CA CYS A 206 -11.35 -2.90 7.82
C CYS A 206 -12.45 -1.85 8.02
N THR A 207 -13.58 -2.19 8.66
CA THR A 207 -14.80 -1.35 8.67
C THR A 207 -14.83 -0.28 9.76
N MET A 208 -13.72 -0.07 10.47
CA MET A 208 -13.59 1.09 11.36
C MET A 208 -13.41 2.37 10.53
N ALA A 209 -14.15 3.43 10.85
CA ALA A 209 -14.10 4.69 10.10
C ALA A 209 -12.68 5.26 9.95
N GLY A 210 -11.83 5.11 10.99
CA GLY A 210 -10.43 5.53 10.94
C GLY A 210 -9.59 4.72 9.94
N ILE A 211 -9.83 3.40 9.82
CA ILE A 211 -9.15 2.54 8.85
C ILE A 211 -9.60 2.90 7.44
N VAL A 212 -10.91 3.05 7.21
CA VAL A 212 -11.44 3.52 5.92
C VAL A 212 -10.84 4.87 5.55
N ALA A 213 -10.77 5.82 6.49
CA ALA A 213 -10.18 7.13 6.24
C ALA A 213 -8.68 7.05 5.91
N HIS A 214 -7.95 6.12 6.53
CA HIS A 214 -6.55 5.83 6.22
C HIS A 214 -6.38 5.34 4.78
N GLU A 215 -7.19 4.36 4.34
CA GLU A 215 -7.14 3.87 2.95
C GLU A 215 -7.55 4.93 1.93
N ILE A 216 -8.54 5.78 2.25
CA ILE A 216 -8.87 6.96 1.44
C ILE A 216 -7.67 7.92 1.40
N GLY A 217 -6.96 8.08 2.52
CA GLY A 217 -5.74 8.89 2.60
C GLY A 217 -4.68 8.45 1.62
N HIS A 218 -4.41 7.14 1.53
CA HIS A 218 -3.52 6.59 0.50
C HIS A 218 -4.00 7.00 -0.90
N ALA A 219 -5.27 6.80 -1.23
CA ALA A 219 -5.83 7.17 -2.54
C ALA A 219 -5.74 8.68 -2.84
N LEU A 220 -5.73 9.53 -1.82
CA LEU A 220 -5.58 10.98 -1.96
C LEU A 220 -4.13 11.40 -2.25
N GLY A 221 -3.15 10.62 -1.79
CA GLY A 221 -1.71 10.87 -1.91
C GLY A 221 -1.16 11.87 -0.88
#